data_AF-A0AAN8EV98-F1
#
_entry.id   AF-A0AAN8EV98-F1
#
_cell.length_a   1.000
_cell.length_b   1.000
_cell.length_c   1.000
_cell.angle_alpha   90.00
_cell.angle_beta   90.00
_cell.angle_gamma   90.00
#
_symmetry.space_group_name_H-M   'P 1'
#
loop_
_entity.id
_entity.type
_entity.pdbx_description
1 polymer ?
#
loop_
_entity_poly.entity_id
_entity_poly.type
_entity_poly.pdbx_seq_one_letter_code
_entity_poly.pdbx_strand_id
1 'polypeptide(L)'
;MLSLRSTALCCSNIISRNAVSTSTIWSRHASLTGAISGGVRKAANALKSAEDRRRREGQLGFWEQKNPEKRAEAQENARKHRVRAFEREKDLQWLASNKTLPAPSQGKSSERLHDGPTKPRRQTREAIPDEKDLQLAKKARARAIGLGRLVDAPQSMPYSEAASEFVYGTFAVLAALQARRRKFYKLYIWCGEDGLLNESDNEVSEVVRAANAAKVRIVNVAGNWLKMLDKMSDKRPHNGLVLEAAAIPKIFAKSLEKVESTTSPLAARKNYMTPAELEVFDLQSSANIIPLPTRPSRGKRYPFLLWLDRVTDTGNMGAIFRSAYFFGADAIIVPTHGTAPLNPIAVKNSAGAAEHIPVIHVDDEREFMKQSQDNGWLFFAAVSESSASTLRKAKDKLLDEEEDTQASKVLKYRPAVLMMGNEGEGLRPHMQKQADRTVSISGAGADKLVDSLNVSVAAALLAQRFLSPYTS
;
A
#
# COMPACT_ATOMS: atom_id res chain seq x y z
N MET A 1 20.46 -43.21 -54.17
CA MET A 1 21.04 -41.87 -54.45
C MET A 1 20.36 -40.89 -53.50
N LEU A 2 20.82 -40.65 -52.26
CA LEU A 2 21.97 -39.84 -51.82
C LEU A 2 21.92 -38.37 -52.30
N SER A 3 21.69 -37.44 -51.34
CA SER A 3 22.27 -36.07 -51.18
C SER A 3 21.23 -35.15 -50.48
N LEU A 4 21.26 -34.82 -49.18
CA LEU A 4 22.19 -34.04 -48.34
C LEU A 4 22.42 -32.55 -48.74
N ARG A 5 21.92 -31.67 -47.84
CA ARG A 5 22.52 -30.47 -47.20
C ARG A 5 22.40 -29.03 -47.78
N SER A 6 22.15 -28.13 -46.79
CA SER A 6 22.56 -26.71 -46.63
C SER A 6 21.82 -25.66 -47.46
N THR A 7 21.39 -24.48 -46.99
CA THR A 7 21.75 -23.52 -45.90
C THR A 7 20.50 -22.62 -45.64
N ALA A 8 20.04 -22.32 -44.41
CA ALA A 8 20.51 -21.33 -43.44
C ALA A 8 20.41 -19.83 -43.84
N LEU A 9 19.66 -19.07 -43.02
CA LEU A 9 19.70 -17.62 -42.70
C LEU A 9 19.05 -16.54 -43.60
N CYS A 10 18.55 -15.51 -42.88
CA CYS A 10 17.97 -14.20 -43.25
C CYS A 10 16.45 -14.18 -43.51
N CYS A 11 15.61 -13.36 -42.84
CA CYS A 11 15.85 -12.19 -42.00
C CYS A 11 14.76 -12.05 -40.92
N SER A 12 15.23 -11.93 -39.68
CA SER A 12 14.59 -11.21 -38.59
C SER A 12 14.47 -9.72 -38.94
N ASN A 13 13.34 -9.09 -38.61
CA ASN A 13 13.23 -7.70 -38.11
C ASN A 13 11.78 -7.23 -38.23
N ILE A 14 11.03 -7.28 -37.13
CA ILE A 14 10.00 -6.31 -36.72
C ILE A 14 9.76 -6.59 -35.23
N ILE A 15 9.58 -5.52 -34.45
CA ILE A 15 9.56 -5.42 -32.98
C ILE A 15 10.93 -4.98 -32.40
N SER A 16 11.31 -3.75 -32.74
CA SER A 16 11.94 -2.87 -31.76
C SER A 16 11.24 -1.52 -31.81
N ARG A 17 10.62 -1.12 -30.71
CA ARG A 17 10.40 0.27 -30.32
C ARG A 17 9.96 0.34 -28.86
N ASN A 18 10.93 0.74 -28.04
CA ASN A 18 10.81 1.45 -26.77
C ASN A 18 10.27 0.69 -25.55
N ALA A 19 11.08 -0.25 -25.04
CA ALA A 19 11.16 -0.50 -23.61
C ALA A 19 12.47 0.11 -23.08
N VAL A 20 12.40 1.37 -22.63
CA VAL A 20 13.48 1.97 -21.83
C VAL A 20 13.45 1.27 -20.48
N SER A 21 14.35 0.31 -20.31
CA SER A 21 14.64 -0.37 -19.05
C SER A 21 15.24 0.62 -18.05
N THR A 22 14.40 1.27 -17.26
CA THR A 22 14.85 1.81 -15.96
C THR A 22 14.90 0.66 -14.97
N SER A 23 16.04 -0.04 -14.93
CA SER A 23 16.33 -1.03 -13.89
C SER A 23 16.61 -0.31 -12.57
N THR A 24 15.56 -0.02 -11.81
CA THR A 24 15.75 0.33 -10.39
C THR A 24 15.98 -0.97 -9.64
N ILE A 25 17.26 -1.31 -9.43
CA ILE A 25 17.68 -2.43 -8.60
C ILE A 25 17.28 -2.10 -7.16
N TRP A 26 16.16 -2.67 -6.71
CA TRP A 26 15.91 -2.80 -5.28
C TRP A 26 16.67 -4.01 -4.77
N SER A 27 17.74 -3.73 -4.03
CA SER A 27 18.47 -4.71 -3.23
C SER A 27 17.48 -5.45 -2.32
N ARG A 28 17.62 -6.78 -2.22
CA ARG A 28 16.82 -7.67 -1.35
C ARG A 28 17.10 -7.41 0.12
N HIS A 29 16.83 -6.22 0.62
CA HIS A 29 16.96 -5.91 2.03
C HIS A 29 15.58 -5.54 2.51
N ALA A 30 14.99 -6.40 3.34
CA ALA A 30 13.98 -5.95 4.27
C ALA A 30 14.65 -4.86 5.11
N SER A 31 14.44 -3.61 4.75
CA SER A 31 14.78 -2.49 5.61
C SER A 31 13.90 -2.66 6.86
N LEU A 32 14.50 -3.17 7.94
CA LEU A 32 13.97 -3.07 9.30
C LEU A 32 13.56 -1.61 9.58
N THR A 33 14.25 -0.65 8.95
CA THR A 33 13.94 0.78 8.95
C THR A 33 12.57 1.16 8.37
N GLY A 34 11.98 0.43 7.41
CA GLY A 34 10.67 0.77 6.84
C GLY A 34 9.50 0.54 7.81
N ALA A 35 9.52 -0.61 8.51
CA ALA A 35 8.50 -0.95 9.51
C ALA A 35 8.76 -0.26 10.86
N ILE A 36 10.03 -0.07 11.23
CA ILE A 36 10.42 0.54 12.51
C ILE A 36 10.37 2.07 12.44
N SER A 37 10.77 2.72 11.34
CA SER A 37 10.87 4.20 11.31
C SER A 37 9.53 4.92 11.34
N GLY A 38 8.43 4.30 10.89
CA GLY A 38 7.09 4.87 11.01
C GLY A 38 6.54 4.82 12.44
N GLY A 39 6.75 3.68 13.12
CA GLY A 39 6.38 3.49 14.53
C GLY A 39 7.27 4.29 15.49
N VAL A 40 8.58 4.29 15.27
CA VAL A 40 9.56 5.01 16.10
C VAL A 40 9.46 6.52 15.91
N ARG A 41 9.16 7.06 14.71
CA ARG A 41 8.94 8.50 14.54
C ARG A 41 7.66 9.00 15.25
N LYS A 42 6.58 8.20 15.24
CA LYS A 42 5.35 8.53 16.00
C LYS A 42 5.57 8.44 17.50
N ALA A 43 6.27 7.42 17.99
CA ALA A 43 6.60 7.27 19.41
C ALA A 43 7.60 8.34 19.89
N ALA A 44 8.61 8.67 19.09
CA ALA A 44 9.61 9.69 19.42
C ALA A 44 9.03 11.11 19.43
N ASN A 45 8.09 11.44 18.53
CA ASN A 45 7.40 12.73 18.56
C ASN A 45 6.42 12.85 19.74
N ALA A 46 5.75 11.75 20.12
CA ALA A 46 4.91 11.71 21.31
C ALA A 46 5.73 11.83 22.61
N LEU A 47 6.89 11.17 22.68
CA LEU A 47 7.83 11.27 23.81
C LEU A 47 8.47 12.65 23.91
N LYS A 48 8.93 13.25 22.80
CA LYS A 48 9.43 14.64 22.79
C LYS A 48 8.37 15.64 23.23
N SER A 49 7.13 15.49 22.78
CA SER A 49 6.04 16.38 23.19
C SER A 49 5.65 16.22 24.66
N ALA A 50 5.88 15.04 25.27
CA ALA A 50 5.65 14.78 26.69
C ALA A 50 6.82 15.28 27.56
N GLU A 51 8.06 15.10 27.11
CA GLU A 51 9.26 15.65 27.77
C GLU A 51 9.32 17.17 27.71
N ASP A 52 8.92 17.79 26.59
CA ASP A 52 8.84 19.25 26.46
C ASP A 52 7.73 19.85 27.35
N ARG A 53 6.64 19.10 27.61
CA ARG A 53 5.63 19.51 28.61
C ARG A 53 6.17 19.41 30.03
N ARG A 54 6.82 18.30 30.38
CA ARG A 54 7.44 18.12 31.71
C ARG A 54 8.59 19.09 31.98
N ARG A 55 9.39 19.45 30.96
CA ARG A 55 10.44 20.48 31.08
C ARG A 55 9.86 21.88 31.28
N ARG A 56 8.75 22.22 30.62
CA ARG A 56 8.05 23.50 30.85
C ARG A 56 7.42 23.56 32.24
N GLU A 57 6.80 22.47 32.70
CA GLU A 57 6.22 22.37 34.06
C GLU A 57 7.30 22.40 35.15
N GLY A 58 8.44 21.73 34.94
CA GLY A 58 9.57 21.74 35.86
C GLY A 58 10.33 23.07 35.90
N GLN A 59 10.44 23.79 34.76
CA GLN A 59 11.01 25.14 34.73
C GLN A 59 10.07 26.18 35.38
N LEU A 60 8.75 26.02 35.24
CA LEU A 60 7.76 26.85 35.93
C LEU A 60 7.84 26.67 37.46
N GLY A 61 7.93 25.43 37.95
CA GLY A 61 8.04 25.15 39.39
C GLY A 61 9.36 25.63 40.02
N PHE A 62 10.47 25.65 39.27
CA PHE A 62 11.75 26.17 39.75
C PHE A 62 11.82 27.71 39.73
N TRP A 63 11.10 28.36 38.81
CA TRP A 63 10.98 29.83 38.75
C TRP A 63 10.06 30.38 39.87
N GLU A 64 9.02 29.62 40.24
CA GLU A 64 8.05 29.98 41.28
C GLU A 64 8.61 29.97 42.71
N GLN A 65 9.68 29.22 43.00
CA GLN A 65 10.31 29.17 44.33
C GLN A 65 11.22 30.38 44.65
N LYS A 66 11.68 31.15 43.65
CA LYS A 66 12.71 32.18 43.84
C LYS A 66 12.22 33.63 43.92
N ASN A 67 10.93 33.92 43.73
CA ASN A 67 10.41 35.31 43.75
C ASN A 67 8.98 35.42 44.32
N PRO A 68 8.83 35.55 45.65
CA PRO A 68 7.52 35.62 46.31
C PRO A 68 6.73 36.91 45.99
N GLU A 69 7.39 38.01 45.66
CA GLU A 69 6.73 39.30 45.34
C GLU A 69 6.02 39.27 43.98
N LYS A 70 6.60 38.59 42.98
CA LYS A 70 6.00 38.44 41.64
C LYS A 70 4.79 37.49 41.64
N ARG A 71 4.66 36.64 42.66
CA ARG A 71 3.49 35.76 42.87
C ARG A 71 2.25 36.56 43.27
N ALA A 72 2.40 37.55 44.15
CA ALA A 72 1.31 38.44 44.54
C ALA A 72 0.83 39.28 43.35
N GLU A 73 1.75 39.77 42.52
CA GLU A 73 1.43 40.55 41.32
C GLU A 73 0.75 39.70 40.23
N ALA A 74 1.20 38.46 40.02
CA ALA A 74 0.57 37.52 39.08
C ALA A 74 -0.82 37.06 39.56
N GLN A 75 -1.01 36.85 40.86
CA GLN A 75 -2.32 36.51 41.44
C GLN A 75 -3.29 37.70 41.39
N GLU A 76 -2.80 38.92 41.65
CA GLU A 76 -3.59 40.16 41.52
C GLU A 76 -3.98 40.41 40.05
N ASN A 77 -3.07 40.19 39.10
CA ASN A 77 -3.36 40.31 37.66
C ASN A 77 -4.32 39.21 37.16
N ALA A 78 -4.18 37.97 37.63
CA ALA A 78 -5.12 36.89 37.33
C ALA A 78 -6.52 37.17 37.92
N ARG A 79 -6.58 37.77 39.13
CA ARG A 79 -7.82 38.22 39.76
C ARG A 79 -8.47 39.36 38.96
N LYS A 80 -7.69 40.35 38.53
CA LYS A 80 -8.14 41.44 37.63
C LYS A 80 -8.61 40.93 36.27
N HIS A 81 -7.95 39.92 35.70
CA HIS A 81 -8.36 39.29 34.44
C HIS A 81 -9.66 38.48 34.59
N ARG A 82 -9.87 37.78 35.72
CA ARG A 82 -11.14 37.10 36.03
C ARG A 82 -12.29 38.07 36.25
N VAL A 83 -12.06 39.17 36.96
CA VAL A 83 -13.08 40.23 37.16
C VAL A 83 -13.45 40.87 35.81
N ARG A 84 -12.46 41.21 34.96
CA ARG A 84 -12.70 41.73 33.60
C ARG A 84 -13.32 40.72 32.63
N ALA A 85 -13.17 39.42 32.88
CA ALA A 85 -13.83 38.38 32.08
C ALA A 85 -15.29 38.23 32.51
N PHE A 86 -15.57 38.30 33.81
CA PHE A 86 -16.92 38.26 34.36
C PHE A 86 -17.74 39.52 34.02
N GLU A 87 -17.10 40.70 34.00
CA GLU A 87 -17.71 41.95 33.53
C GLU A 87 -18.03 41.89 32.03
N ARG A 88 -17.10 41.38 31.20
CA ARG A 88 -17.34 41.16 29.76
C ARG A 88 -18.46 40.15 29.48
N GLU A 89 -18.62 39.13 30.32
CA GLU A 89 -19.68 38.14 30.19
C GLU A 89 -21.05 38.73 30.55
N LYS A 90 -21.11 39.63 31.56
CA LYS A 90 -22.30 40.43 31.84
C LYS A 90 -22.62 41.44 30.73
N ASP A 91 -21.60 42.09 30.16
CA ASP A 91 -21.78 43.04 29.05
C ASP A 91 -22.25 42.32 27.77
N LEU A 92 -21.76 41.11 27.51
CA LEU A 92 -22.20 40.26 26.40
C LEU A 92 -23.65 39.75 26.61
N GLN A 93 -24.04 39.42 27.84
CA GLN A 93 -25.44 39.07 28.17
C GLN A 93 -26.39 40.27 28.07
N TRP A 94 -25.92 41.48 28.38
CA TRP A 94 -26.68 42.73 28.21
C TRP A 94 -26.82 43.12 26.73
N LEU A 95 -25.76 43.00 25.94
CA LEU A 95 -25.76 43.23 24.48
C LEU A 95 -26.63 42.22 23.72
N ALA A 96 -26.75 40.99 24.21
CA ALA A 96 -27.66 39.98 23.64
C ALA A 96 -29.14 40.28 23.89
N SER A 97 -29.47 41.12 24.89
CA SER A 97 -30.84 41.39 25.34
C SER A 97 -31.43 42.71 24.79
N ASN A 98 -30.60 43.66 24.35
CA ASN A 98 -31.07 44.95 23.82
C ASN A 98 -30.66 45.17 22.36
N LYS A 99 -31.61 44.96 21.44
CA LYS A 99 -31.51 45.47 20.06
C LYS A 99 -31.78 46.97 20.07
N THR A 100 -30.72 47.77 20.11
CA THR A 100 -30.55 49.06 19.39
C THR A 100 -29.33 49.78 19.97
N LEU A 101 -28.35 50.11 19.14
CA LEU A 101 -27.31 51.07 19.50
C LEU A 101 -27.09 52.05 18.33
N PRO A 102 -27.05 53.37 18.59
CA PRO A 102 -26.70 54.39 17.60
C PRO A 102 -25.17 54.55 17.48
N ALA A 103 -24.74 55.11 16.36
CA ALA A 103 -23.34 55.35 16.01
C ALA A 103 -22.67 56.47 16.84
N PRO A 104 -21.35 56.42 17.11
CA PRO A 104 -20.65 57.57 17.67
C PRO A 104 -19.80 58.33 16.65
N SER A 105 -19.76 59.63 16.90
CA SER A 105 -19.17 60.76 16.18
C SER A 105 -17.70 61.03 16.52
N GLN A 106 -17.12 61.96 15.74
CA GLN A 106 -15.74 62.45 15.75
C GLN A 106 -15.29 63.28 16.98
N GLY A 107 -13.97 63.37 17.19
CA GLY A 107 -13.23 64.43 17.90
C GLY A 107 -11.78 64.00 18.19
N LYS A 108 -10.73 64.53 17.51
CA LYS A 108 -9.90 65.72 17.86
C LYS A 108 -9.19 65.60 19.23
N SER A 109 -7.94 65.99 19.51
CA SER A 109 -6.69 66.41 18.83
C SER A 109 -5.79 67.02 19.93
N SER A 110 -4.48 66.74 19.98
CA SER A 110 -3.40 67.62 20.52
C SER A 110 -2.05 66.89 20.33
N GLU A 111 -1.15 67.28 19.44
CA GLU A 111 -0.10 68.34 19.56
C GLU A 111 0.77 68.20 20.82
N ARG A 112 2.10 68.37 20.82
CA ARG A 112 3.25 68.41 19.87
C ARG A 112 4.45 68.73 20.80
N LEU A 113 5.68 68.26 20.54
CA LEU A 113 6.91 69.02 20.85
C LEU A 113 8.11 68.37 20.12
N HIS A 114 8.93 69.25 19.53
CA HIS A 114 10.03 68.98 18.62
C HIS A 114 11.36 68.82 19.35
N ASP A 115 12.28 68.03 18.78
CA ASP A 115 13.67 68.41 18.55
C ASP A 115 14.34 67.44 17.56
N GLY A 116 15.25 67.93 16.72
CA GLY A 116 16.10 67.14 15.82
C GLY A 116 17.51 67.72 15.75
N PRO A 117 18.39 67.32 14.80
CA PRO A 117 18.54 66.02 14.15
C PRO A 117 19.98 65.46 14.31
N THR A 118 20.15 64.13 14.35
CA THR A 118 21.46 63.49 14.10
C THR A 118 21.26 62.18 13.34
N LYS A 119 21.77 62.13 12.09
CA LYS A 119 21.81 60.91 11.26
C LYS A 119 22.96 60.01 11.70
N PRO A 120 22.74 58.68 11.73
CA PRO A 120 23.72 57.81 11.10
C PRO A 120 23.10 56.70 10.22
N ARG A 121 23.75 56.52 9.05
CA ARG A 121 23.93 55.29 8.26
C ARG A 121 22.76 54.29 8.16
N ARG A 122 22.06 54.35 7.03
CA ARG A 122 21.10 53.32 6.56
C ARG A 122 21.85 52.02 6.24
N GLN A 123 21.68 51.00 7.09
CA GLN A 123 21.80 49.61 6.67
C GLN A 123 20.59 49.29 5.81
N THR A 124 20.80 48.81 4.59
CA THR A 124 19.74 48.26 3.74
C THR A 124 19.22 46.98 4.39
N ARG A 125 18.11 47.09 5.14
CA ARG A 125 17.29 45.94 5.51
C ARG A 125 16.70 45.38 4.22
N GLU A 126 17.06 44.15 3.88
CA GLU A 126 16.31 43.35 2.91
C GLU A 126 14.83 43.36 3.32
N ALA A 127 13.97 43.87 2.45
CA ALA A 127 12.54 43.92 2.71
C ALA A 127 12.03 42.48 2.79
N ILE A 128 11.53 42.08 3.96
CA ILE A 128 10.78 40.83 4.12
C ILE A 128 9.57 40.97 3.18
N PRO A 129 9.37 40.05 2.22
CA PRO A 129 8.27 40.16 1.25
C PRO A 129 6.94 40.27 2.00
N ASP A 130 6.12 41.24 1.60
CA ASP A 130 4.81 41.46 2.19
C ASP A 130 3.96 40.19 2.04
N GLU A 131 3.12 39.85 3.02
CA GLU A 131 2.40 38.56 3.03
C GLU A 131 1.53 38.38 1.78
N LYS A 132 1.05 39.49 1.23
CA LYS A 132 0.31 39.56 -0.04
C LYS A 132 1.17 39.25 -1.27
N ASP A 133 2.43 39.67 -1.28
CA ASP A 133 3.36 39.41 -2.38
C ASP A 133 3.81 37.94 -2.38
N LEU A 134 4.00 37.37 -1.18
CA LEU A 134 4.26 35.94 -1.03
C LEU A 134 3.06 35.10 -1.51
N GLN A 135 1.84 35.52 -1.16
CA GLN A 135 0.60 34.90 -1.64
C GLN A 135 0.42 35.01 -3.16
N LEU A 136 0.77 36.16 -3.75
CA LEU A 136 0.68 36.39 -5.19
C LEU A 136 1.73 35.59 -5.96
N ALA A 137 2.97 35.50 -5.44
CA ALA A 137 4.03 34.67 -5.99
C ALA A 137 3.69 33.17 -5.89
N LYS A 138 3.08 32.72 -4.78
CA LYS A 138 2.55 31.36 -4.63
C LYS A 138 1.45 31.05 -5.64
N LYS A 139 0.49 31.96 -5.85
CA LYS A 139 -0.58 31.83 -6.86
C LYS A 139 -0.04 31.85 -8.29
N ALA A 140 0.98 32.67 -8.58
CA ALA A 140 1.65 32.72 -9.87
C ALA A 140 2.44 31.43 -10.14
N ARG A 141 3.14 30.89 -9.14
CA ARG A 141 3.85 29.60 -9.22
C ARG A 141 2.88 28.43 -9.39
N ALA A 142 1.75 28.42 -8.69
CA ALA A 142 0.67 27.45 -8.89
C ALA A 142 0.09 27.52 -10.32
N ARG A 143 -0.07 28.72 -10.90
CA ARG A 143 -0.49 28.86 -12.30
C ARG A 143 0.58 28.38 -13.29
N ALA A 144 1.86 28.59 -12.99
CA ALA A 144 2.98 28.20 -13.86
C ALA A 144 3.23 26.67 -13.93
N ILE A 145 2.90 25.92 -12.86
CA ILE A 145 3.08 24.45 -12.79
C ILE A 145 1.91 23.68 -13.44
N GLY A 146 0.89 24.37 -13.99
CA GLY A 146 -0.31 23.70 -14.53
C GLY A 146 -1.29 23.24 -13.44
N LEU A 147 -1.15 23.76 -12.21
CA LEU A 147 -2.01 23.58 -11.03
C LEU A 147 -3.31 24.41 -11.13
N GLY A 148 -3.82 24.60 -12.35
CA GLY A 148 -4.95 25.46 -12.67
C GLY A 148 -6.29 24.90 -12.16
N ARG A 149 -6.89 25.64 -11.23
CA ARG A 149 -8.15 25.38 -10.48
C ARG A 149 -8.04 24.28 -9.42
N LEU A 150 -7.88 24.73 -8.17
CA LEU A 150 -8.47 24.04 -7.02
C LEU A 150 -9.96 23.84 -7.35
N VAL A 151 -10.36 22.59 -7.58
CA VAL A 151 -11.74 22.22 -7.87
C VAL A 151 -12.49 22.17 -6.55
N ASP A 152 -13.75 22.60 -6.49
CA ASP A 152 -14.56 22.39 -5.29
C ASP A 152 -14.88 20.90 -5.09
N ALA A 153 -14.96 20.46 -3.83
CA ALA A 153 -15.27 19.07 -3.52
C ALA A 153 -16.72 18.76 -3.95
N PRO A 154 -16.96 17.68 -4.71
CA PRO A 154 -18.30 17.29 -5.09
C PRO A 154 -19.11 16.88 -3.85
N GLN A 155 -20.44 16.99 -3.91
CA GLN A 155 -21.30 16.58 -2.80
C GLN A 155 -21.41 15.04 -2.67
N SER A 156 -21.25 14.32 -3.79
CA SER A 156 -21.28 12.86 -3.87
C SER A 156 -19.92 12.29 -4.30
N MET A 157 -19.75 10.98 -4.17
CA MET A 157 -18.50 10.33 -4.59
C MET A 157 -18.31 10.45 -6.12
N PRO A 158 -17.15 10.95 -6.59
CA PRO A 158 -16.89 11.15 -8.00
C PRO A 158 -16.46 9.84 -8.65
N TYR A 159 -17.43 9.05 -9.08
CA TYR A 159 -17.20 7.88 -9.92
C TYR A 159 -17.20 8.29 -11.39
N SER A 160 -16.15 7.92 -12.11
CA SER A 160 -16.05 8.04 -13.57
C SER A 160 -16.76 6.86 -14.24
N GLU A 161 -16.79 5.69 -13.62
CA GLU A 161 -17.56 4.51 -14.02
C GLU A 161 -18.21 3.82 -12.81
N ALA A 162 -19.29 3.06 -13.04
CA ALA A 162 -20.05 2.41 -11.96
C ALA A 162 -19.24 1.36 -11.17
N ALA A 163 -18.22 0.76 -11.80
CA ALA A 163 -17.34 -0.26 -11.21
C ALA A 163 -15.97 0.30 -10.79
N SER A 164 -15.81 1.63 -10.70
CA SER A 164 -14.57 2.26 -10.23
C SER A 164 -14.29 1.93 -8.76
N GLU A 165 -13.05 1.58 -8.47
CA GLU A 165 -12.49 1.43 -7.13
C GLU A 165 -11.57 2.60 -6.79
N PHE A 166 -11.39 2.87 -5.49
CA PHE A 166 -10.46 3.87 -4.98
C PHE A 166 -9.27 3.18 -4.32
N VAL A 167 -8.11 3.21 -4.98
CA VAL A 167 -6.83 2.76 -4.42
C VAL A 167 -6.19 3.93 -3.68
N TYR A 168 -5.73 3.75 -2.45
CA TYR A 168 -5.27 4.87 -1.61
C TYR A 168 -3.98 4.58 -0.86
N GLY A 169 -3.25 5.65 -0.55
CA GLY A 169 -1.94 5.59 0.09
C GLY A 169 -0.79 5.44 -0.89
N THR A 170 0.36 5.99 -0.50
CA THR A 170 1.55 6.12 -1.34
C THR A 170 1.94 4.82 -2.07
N PHE A 171 2.25 3.75 -1.32
CA PHE A 171 2.77 2.51 -1.92
C PHE A 171 1.74 1.78 -2.79
N ALA A 172 0.48 1.76 -2.39
CA ALA A 172 -0.57 1.11 -3.16
C ALA A 172 -0.83 1.85 -4.49
N VAL A 173 -0.92 3.18 -4.43
CA VAL A 173 -1.09 4.03 -5.63
C VAL A 173 0.12 3.90 -6.56
N LEU A 174 1.34 3.99 -6.01
CA LEU A 174 2.57 3.85 -6.79
C LEU A 174 2.66 2.48 -7.47
N ALA A 175 2.40 1.41 -6.72
CA ALA A 175 2.42 0.04 -7.24
C ALA A 175 1.40 -0.16 -8.35
N ALA A 176 0.17 0.34 -8.19
CA ALA A 176 -0.86 0.27 -9.23
C ALA A 176 -0.40 0.97 -10.51
N LEU A 177 0.09 2.21 -10.41
CA LEU A 177 0.58 3.00 -11.55
C LEU A 177 1.78 2.35 -12.26
N GLN A 178 2.65 1.67 -11.51
CA GLN A 178 3.80 0.95 -12.04
C GLN A 178 3.40 -0.37 -12.72
N ALA A 179 2.50 -1.14 -12.11
CA ALA A 179 2.05 -2.42 -12.63
C ALA A 179 1.19 -2.28 -13.89
N ARG A 180 0.42 -1.20 -14.02
CA ARG A 180 -0.44 -0.90 -15.19
C ARG A 180 -1.40 -2.02 -15.56
N ARG A 181 -1.88 -2.76 -14.55
CA ARG A 181 -2.84 -3.87 -14.74
C ARG A 181 -4.30 -3.44 -14.63
N ARG A 182 -4.56 -2.18 -14.29
CA ARG A 182 -5.90 -1.59 -14.18
C ARG A 182 -6.03 -0.44 -15.15
N LYS A 183 -7.25 -0.18 -15.62
CA LYS A 183 -7.59 1.09 -16.28
C LYS A 183 -7.61 2.20 -15.23
N PHE A 184 -6.91 3.31 -15.48
CA PHE A 184 -6.87 4.46 -14.57
C PHE A 184 -7.81 5.56 -15.04
N TYR A 185 -8.45 6.24 -14.09
CA TYR A 185 -9.34 7.38 -14.38
C TYR A 185 -8.71 8.70 -13.93
N LYS A 186 -8.52 8.87 -12.61
CA LYS A 186 -8.05 10.12 -12.01
C LYS A 186 -7.18 9.83 -10.79
N LEU A 187 -6.11 10.58 -10.63
CA LEU A 187 -5.30 10.62 -9.41
C LEU A 187 -5.59 11.92 -8.66
N TYR A 188 -6.12 11.81 -7.46
CA TYR A 188 -6.34 12.93 -6.54
C TYR A 188 -5.14 13.09 -5.62
N ILE A 189 -4.58 14.30 -5.57
CA ILE A 189 -3.44 14.64 -4.72
C ILE A 189 -3.81 15.80 -3.80
N TRP A 190 -3.77 15.56 -2.50
CA TRP A 190 -3.95 16.58 -1.48
C TRP A 190 -2.76 17.55 -1.45
N CYS A 191 -3.03 18.82 -1.65
CA CYS A 191 -2.02 19.88 -1.73
C CYS A 191 -2.01 20.79 -0.50
N GLY A 192 -2.50 20.32 0.65
CA GLY A 192 -2.60 21.16 1.85
C GLY A 192 -3.69 22.24 1.74
N GLU A 193 -3.74 23.12 2.74
CA GLU A 193 -4.67 24.26 2.76
C GLU A 193 -4.23 25.39 1.81
N ASP A 194 -2.93 25.51 1.56
CA ASP A 194 -2.35 26.50 0.63
C ASP A 194 -2.41 26.06 -0.84
N GLY A 195 -2.80 24.82 -1.10
CA GLY A 195 -3.00 24.28 -2.44
C GLY A 195 -1.70 24.05 -3.21
N LEU A 196 -0.55 24.01 -2.51
CA LEU A 196 0.76 23.75 -3.10
C LEU A 196 1.22 22.34 -2.77
N LEU A 197 1.67 21.63 -3.80
CA LEU A 197 2.34 20.35 -3.59
C LEU A 197 3.68 20.59 -2.90
N ASN A 198 3.96 19.84 -1.84
CA ASN A 198 5.29 19.80 -1.24
C ASN A 198 6.21 19.00 -2.17
N GLU A 199 6.87 19.69 -3.11
CA GLU A 199 7.81 19.10 -4.08
C GLU A 199 9.03 18.43 -3.42
N SER A 200 9.29 18.71 -2.14
CA SER A 200 10.34 18.08 -1.34
C SER A 200 9.98 16.66 -0.86
N ASP A 201 8.72 16.24 -0.99
CA ASP A 201 8.31 14.89 -0.65
C ASP A 201 8.66 13.94 -1.80
N ASN A 202 9.77 13.23 -1.65
CA ASN A 202 10.26 12.26 -2.63
C ASN A 202 9.18 11.23 -3.01
N GLU A 203 8.34 10.82 -2.05
CA GLU A 203 7.29 9.83 -2.28
C GLU A 203 6.20 10.34 -3.24
N VAL A 204 5.75 11.58 -3.05
CA VAL A 204 4.72 12.21 -3.91
C VAL A 204 5.29 12.48 -5.30
N SER A 205 6.55 12.90 -5.40
CA SER A 205 7.25 13.13 -6.67
C SER A 205 7.33 11.86 -7.53
N GLU A 206 7.63 10.71 -6.91
CA GLU A 206 7.63 9.41 -7.59
C GLU A 206 6.24 9.03 -8.11
N VAL A 207 5.20 9.25 -7.31
CA VAL A 207 3.81 8.99 -7.71
C VAL A 207 3.40 9.88 -8.88
N VAL A 208 3.71 11.17 -8.85
CA VAL A 208 3.43 12.11 -9.96
C VAL A 208 4.15 11.67 -11.23
N ARG A 209 5.42 11.26 -11.12
CA ARG A 209 6.18 10.74 -12.27
C ARG A 209 5.53 9.47 -12.85
N ALA A 210 5.14 8.53 -12.00
CA ALA A 210 4.48 7.30 -12.43
C ALA A 210 3.11 7.59 -13.08
N ALA A 211 2.34 8.52 -12.52
CA ALA A 211 1.04 8.95 -13.05
C ALA A 211 1.16 9.59 -14.43
N ASN A 212 2.13 10.50 -14.61
CA ASN A 212 2.43 11.11 -15.90
C ASN A 212 2.88 10.07 -16.93
N ALA A 213 3.74 9.13 -16.54
CA ALA A 213 4.18 8.04 -17.41
C ALA A 213 3.02 7.11 -17.82
N ALA A 214 2.02 6.93 -16.95
CA ALA A 214 0.79 6.19 -17.21
C ALA A 214 -0.32 7.05 -17.85
N LYS A 215 -0.04 8.33 -18.13
CA LYS A 215 -0.99 9.32 -18.71
C LYS A 215 -2.29 9.47 -17.91
N VAL A 216 -2.20 9.36 -16.58
CA VAL A 216 -3.35 9.52 -15.68
C VAL A 216 -3.63 11.00 -15.45
N ARG A 217 -4.90 11.41 -15.49
CA ARG A 217 -5.30 12.77 -15.14
C ARG A 217 -5.06 13.04 -13.66
N ILE A 218 -4.17 13.97 -13.36
CA ILE A 218 -3.89 14.42 -11.98
C ILE A 218 -4.86 15.55 -11.62
N VAL A 219 -5.48 15.45 -10.45
CA VAL A 219 -6.41 16.42 -9.88
C VAL A 219 -5.86 16.85 -8.51
N ASN A 220 -5.37 18.09 -8.46
CA ASN A 220 -4.87 18.68 -7.23
C ASN A 220 -6.05 19.21 -6.40
N VAL A 221 -6.12 18.79 -5.14
CA VAL A 221 -7.27 19.03 -4.26
C VAL A 221 -6.84 19.66 -2.93
N ALA A 222 -7.67 20.53 -2.37
CA ALA A 222 -7.44 21.23 -1.11
C ALA A 222 -8.75 21.46 -0.33
N GLY A 223 -8.65 22.01 0.88
CA GLY A 223 -9.78 22.39 1.73
C GLY A 223 -10.77 21.23 2.00
N ASN A 224 -12.03 21.40 1.59
CA ASN A 224 -13.11 20.45 1.88
C ASN A 224 -12.92 19.06 1.24
N TRP A 225 -11.98 18.91 0.30
CA TRP A 225 -11.64 17.61 -0.27
C TRP A 225 -11.04 16.63 0.73
N LEU A 226 -10.47 17.07 1.85
CA LEU A 226 -9.91 16.15 2.84
C LEU A 226 -10.96 15.14 3.32
N LYS A 227 -12.17 15.63 3.63
CA LYS A 227 -13.32 14.78 4.00
C LYS A 227 -13.75 13.84 2.88
N MET A 228 -13.60 14.26 1.62
CA MET A 228 -13.91 13.43 0.45
C MET A 228 -12.87 12.31 0.31
N LEU A 229 -11.58 12.61 0.45
CA LEU A 229 -10.52 11.61 0.42
C LEU A 229 -10.68 10.60 1.56
N ASP A 230 -11.01 11.06 2.77
CA ASP A 230 -11.35 10.20 3.90
C ASP A 230 -12.54 9.29 3.58
N LYS A 231 -13.56 9.80 2.89
CA LYS A 231 -14.71 8.98 2.48
C LYS A 231 -14.32 7.95 1.42
N MET A 232 -13.52 8.34 0.41
CA MET A 232 -13.03 7.44 -0.64
C MET A 232 -12.15 6.31 -0.09
N SER A 233 -11.39 6.57 0.97
CA SER A 233 -10.54 5.56 1.62
C SER A 233 -11.24 4.80 2.75
N ASP A 234 -12.54 5.04 2.98
CA ASP A 234 -13.28 4.48 4.11
C ASP A 234 -12.56 4.74 5.45
N LYS A 235 -12.14 6.01 5.63
CA LYS A 235 -11.40 6.57 6.76
C LYS A 235 -10.04 5.90 7.03
N ARG A 236 -9.52 5.13 6.09
CA ARG A 236 -8.17 4.53 6.18
C ARG A 236 -7.12 5.55 5.75
N PRO A 237 -5.88 5.42 6.25
CA PRO A 237 -4.80 6.36 5.94
C PRO A 237 -4.47 6.35 4.44
N HIS A 238 -4.86 7.44 3.77
CA HIS A 238 -4.64 7.65 2.33
C HIS A 238 -3.39 8.47 2.02
N ASN A 239 -2.74 9.08 3.03
CA ASN A 239 -1.52 9.90 2.87
C ASN A 239 -1.65 11.01 1.81
N GLY A 240 -2.86 11.57 1.67
CA GLY A 240 -3.13 12.59 0.64
C GLY A 240 -3.23 12.07 -0.80
N LEU A 241 -3.14 10.77 -1.04
CA LEU A 241 -3.14 10.17 -2.38
C LEU A 241 -4.28 9.17 -2.54
N VAL A 242 -5.14 9.41 -3.53
CA VAL A 242 -6.23 8.49 -3.91
C VAL A 242 -6.30 8.39 -5.42
N LEU A 243 -6.20 7.18 -5.94
CA LEU A 243 -6.30 6.83 -7.35
C LEU A 243 -7.66 6.17 -7.60
N GLU A 244 -8.45 6.77 -8.49
CA GLU A 244 -9.64 6.14 -9.05
C GLU A 244 -9.24 5.26 -10.25
N ALA A 245 -9.56 3.97 -10.18
CA ALA A 245 -9.19 2.97 -11.17
C ALA A 245 -10.24 1.86 -11.28
N ALA A 246 -10.22 1.09 -12.35
CA ALA A 246 -10.97 -0.16 -12.43
C ALA A 246 -10.42 -1.21 -11.43
N ALA A 247 -11.20 -2.25 -11.13
CA ALA A 247 -10.75 -3.39 -10.34
C ALA A 247 -9.57 -4.13 -11.00
N ILE A 248 -8.78 -4.89 -10.21
CA ILE A 248 -7.78 -5.81 -10.80
C ILE A 248 -8.52 -6.81 -11.69
N PRO A 249 -8.10 -6.99 -12.96
CA PRO A 249 -8.62 -8.03 -13.82
C PRO A 249 -8.36 -9.40 -13.22
N LYS A 250 -9.38 -10.25 -13.24
CA LYS A 250 -9.31 -11.62 -12.73
C LYS A 250 -8.85 -12.56 -13.83
N ILE A 251 -7.92 -13.45 -13.50
CA ILE A 251 -7.48 -14.51 -14.41
C ILE A 251 -8.21 -15.78 -14.01
N PHE A 252 -9.12 -16.28 -14.83
CA PHE A 252 -9.78 -17.56 -14.58
C PHE A 252 -9.06 -18.69 -15.31
N ALA A 253 -8.56 -19.67 -14.57
CA ALA A 253 -7.80 -20.76 -15.13
C ALA A 253 -8.43 -22.11 -14.83
N LYS A 254 -8.39 -22.99 -15.84
CA LYS A 254 -8.81 -24.38 -15.75
C LYS A 254 -7.68 -25.28 -15.25
N SER A 255 -6.43 -24.97 -15.57
CA SER A 255 -5.24 -25.68 -15.10
C SER A 255 -3.96 -24.86 -15.33
N LEU A 256 -2.87 -25.23 -14.68
CA LEU A 256 -1.54 -24.69 -14.97
C LEU A 256 -0.91 -25.47 -16.12
N GLU A 257 -0.29 -24.77 -17.07
CA GLU A 257 0.38 -25.43 -18.19
C GLU A 257 1.71 -26.06 -17.75
N LYS A 258 2.19 -27.02 -18.53
CA LYS A 258 3.47 -27.69 -18.29
C LYS A 258 4.63 -26.70 -18.40
N VAL A 259 5.56 -26.78 -17.45
CA VAL A 259 6.78 -25.95 -17.43
C VAL A 259 7.96 -26.81 -17.89
N GLU A 260 8.40 -26.63 -19.13
CA GLU A 260 9.48 -27.45 -19.73
C GLU A 260 10.86 -27.18 -19.12
N SER A 261 11.10 -25.95 -18.65
CA SER A 261 12.38 -25.56 -18.06
C SER A 261 12.22 -24.41 -17.06
N THR A 262 13.25 -24.16 -16.23
CA THR A 262 13.28 -23.05 -15.28
C THR A 262 13.25 -21.65 -15.92
N THR A 263 13.47 -21.56 -17.22
CA THR A 263 13.40 -20.32 -18.01
C THR A 263 12.11 -20.17 -18.80
N SER A 264 11.30 -21.24 -18.87
CA SER A 264 10.03 -21.22 -19.59
C SER A 264 9.06 -20.23 -18.93
N PRO A 265 8.29 -19.47 -19.72
CA PRO A 265 7.29 -18.55 -19.18
C PRO A 265 6.20 -19.35 -18.46
N LEU A 266 5.71 -18.80 -17.35
CA LEU A 266 4.56 -19.38 -16.65
C LEU A 266 3.29 -19.08 -17.45
N ALA A 267 2.46 -20.09 -17.67
CA ALA A 267 1.17 -19.95 -18.33
C ALA A 267 0.11 -20.84 -17.68
N ALA A 268 -1.15 -20.49 -17.90
CA ALA A 268 -2.29 -21.26 -17.45
C ALA A 268 -3.28 -21.49 -18.59
N ARG A 269 -3.98 -22.63 -18.55
CA ARG A 269 -5.10 -22.91 -19.44
C ARG A 269 -6.26 -22.02 -19.05
N LYS A 270 -6.76 -21.25 -20.01
CA LYS A 270 -7.92 -20.38 -19.84
C LYS A 270 -9.17 -21.18 -19.43
N ASN A 271 -9.89 -20.72 -18.41
CA ASN A 271 -11.31 -21.05 -18.22
C ASN A 271 -12.20 -19.97 -18.86
N TYR A 272 -13.53 -20.13 -18.85
CA TYR A 272 -14.41 -19.08 -19.38
C TYR A 272 -14.08 -17.70 -18.78
N MET A 273 -13.87 -16.72 -19.67
CA MET A 273 -13.62 -15.32 -19.34
C MET A 273 -14.43 -14.46 -20.28
N THR A 274 -14.94 -13.35 -19.78
CA THR A 274 -15.69 -12.39 -20.59
C THR A 274 -14.77 -11.67 -21.59
N PRO A 275 -15.30 -11.14 -22.71
CA PRO A 275 -14.50 -10.37 -23.65
C PRO A 275 -13.78 -9.17 -23.00
N ALA A 276 -14.44 -8.50 -22.06
CA ALA A 276 -13.86 -7.39 -21.31
C ALA A 276 -12.67 -7.83 -20.44
N GLU A 277 -12.72 -9.02 -19.83
CA GLU A 277 -11.58 -9.55 -19.06
C GLU A 277 -10.42 -9.95 -19.97
N LEU A 278 -10.70 -10.49 -21.17
CA LEU A 278 -9.69 -10.89 -22.14
C LEU A 278 -8.95 -9.70 -22.76
N GLU A 279 -9.66 -8.60 -23.03
CA GLU A 279 -9.07 -7.37 -23.57
C GLU A 279 -7.97 -6.83 -22.65
N VAL A 280 -8.11 -6.97 -21.33
CA VAL A 280 -7.08 -6.49 -20.40
C VAL A 280 -5.77 -7.28 -20.48
N PHE A 281 -5.82 -8.52 -20.93
CA PHE A 281 -4.63 -9.36 -21.13
C PHE A 281 -4.10 -9.31 -22.57
N ASP A 282 -4.68 -8.46 -23.43
CA ASP A 282 -4.39 -8.43 -24.88
C ASP A 282 -4.54 -9.83 -25.52
N LEU A 283 -5.55 -10.57 -25.05
CA LEU A 283 -5.82 -11.93 -25.50
C LEU A 283 -7.00 -11.96 -26.46
N GLN A 284 -6.82 -12.66 -27.58
CA GLN A 284 -7.92 -12.99 -28.49
C GLN A 284 -8.89 -13.98 -27.83
N SER A 285 -10.17 -13.91 -28.20
CA SER A 285 -11.20 -14.83 -27.69
C SER A 285 -10.89 -16.31 -27.93
N SER A 286 -10.15 -16.64 -28.99
CA SER A 286 -9.70 -18.00 -29.33
C SER A 286 -8.49 -18.48 -28.53
N ALA A 287 -7.78 -17.59 -27.80
CA ALA A 287 -6.59 -17.98 -27.06
C ALA A 287 -6.96 -18.89 -25.87
N ASN A 288 -6.46 -20.12 -25.88
CA ASN A 288 -6.70 -21.10 -24.80
C ASN A 288 -5.66 -21.04 -23.68
N ILE A 289 -4.58 -20.30 -23.87
CA ILE A 289 -3.47 -20.18 -22.94
C ILE A 289 -3.33 -18.71 -22.53
N ILE A 290 -3.21 -18.49 -21.22
CA ILE A 290 -3.00 -17.18 -20.61
C ILE A 290 -1.56 -17.13 -20.12
N PRO A 291 -0.69 -16.29 -20.71
CA PRO A 291 0.62 -16.03 -20.13
C PRO A 291 0.45 -15.29 -18.80
N LEU A 292 1.13 -15.76 -17.75
CA LEU A 292 1.08 -15.12 -16.44
C LEU A 292 2.25 -14.14 -16.33
N PRO A 293 1.99 -12.85 -16.03
CA PRO A 293 3.04 -11.83 -15.93
C PRO A 293 3.81 -12.02 -14.62
N THR A 294 4.73 -12.98 -14.60
CA THR A 294 5.55 -13.30 -13.43
C THR A 294 6.91 -12.62 -13.51
N ARG A 295 7.53 -12.43 -12.34
CA ARG A 295 8.93 -12.02 -12.29
C ARG A 295 9.79 -13.23 -12.63
N PRO A 296 10.62 -13.21 -13.69
CA PRO A 296 11.40 -14.37 -14.08
C PRO A 296 12.39 -14.76 -12.97
N SER A 297 12.43 -16.04 -12.63
CA SER A 297 13.40 -16.63 -11.69
C SER A 297 14.84 -16.63 -12.25
N ARG A 298 15.03 -16.13 -13.48
CA ARG A 298 16.28 -16.14 -14.27
C ARG A 298 16.92 -17.53 -14.37
N GLY A 299 16.08 -18.57 -14.46
CA GLY A 299 16.53 -19.95 -14.61
C GLY A 299 17.03 -20.62 -13.33
N LYS A 300 16.96 -19.94 -12.17
CA LYS A 300 17.44 -20.50 -10.90
C LYS A 300 16.56 -21.62 -10.35
N ARG A 301 15.25 -21.57 -10.64
CA ARG A 301 14.24 -22.50 -10.13
C ARG A 301 13.01 -22.57 -11.03
N TYR A 302 12.26 -23.66 -10.91
CA TYR A 302 10.91 -23.79 -11.43
C TYR A 302 9.93 -22.90 -10.65
N PRO A 303 8.77 -22.54 -11.24
CA PRO A 303 7.75 -21.72 -10.60
C PRO A 303 7.24 -22.25 -9.25
N PHE A 304 6.94 -21.34 -8.33
CA PHE A 304 6.35 -21.60 -7.03
C PHE A 304 5.15 -20.69 -6.80
N LEU A 305 4.01 -21.31 -6.54
CA LEU A 305 2.72 -20.65 -6.35
C LEU A 305 2.18 -20.90 -4.94
N LEU A 306 1.38 -19.96 -4.44
CA LEU A 306 0.63 -20.11 -3.20
C LEU A 306 -0.85 -20.22 -3.50
N TRP A 307 -1.53 -21.24 -2.98
CA TRP A 307 -2.98 -21.36 -3.04
C TRP A 307 -3.59 -20.99 -1.69
N LEU A 308 -4.50 -20.01 -1.68
CA LEU A 308 -5.21 -19.57 -0.47
C LEU A 308 -6.66 -20.08 -0.47
N ASP A 309 -6.90 -21.16 0.25
CA ASP A 309 -8.21 -21.78 0.40
C ASP A 309 -8.95 -21.18 1.60
N ARG A 310 -10.02 -20.42 1.33
CA ARG A 310 -10.91 -19.84 2.35
C ARG A 310 -10.21 -18.93 3.37
N VAL A 311 -9.24 -18.14 2.91
CA VAL A 311 -8.67 -17.03 3.69
C VAL A 311 -9.62 -15.84 3.55
N THR A 312 -10.49 -15.65 4.55
CA THR A 312 -11.60 -14.68 4.51
C THR A 312 -11.25 -13.29 5.03
N ASP A 313 -10.15 -13.17 5.79
CA ASP A 313 -9.70 -11.87 6.30
C ASP A 313 -8.82 -11.12 5.27
N THR A 314 -9.23 -9.90 4.91
CA THR A 314 -8.49 -9.04 3.98
C THR A 314 -7.15 -8.55 4.53
N GLY A 315 -6.99 -8.52 5.86
CA GLY A 315 -5.72 -8.25 6.54
C GLY A 315 -4.70 -9.35 6.28
N ASN A 316 -5.06 -10.58 6.62
CA ASN A 316 -4.26 -11.78 6.41
C ASN A 316 -3.96 -11.99 4.92
N MET A 317 -4.95 -11.81 4.04
CA MET A 317 -4.74 -11.86 2.59
C MET A 317 -3.67 -10.84 2.15
N GLY A 318 -3.80 -9.58 2.55
CA GLY A 318 -2.80 -8.55 2.21
C GLY A 318 -1.39 -8.89 2.74
N ALA A 319 -1.30 -9.39 3.97
CA ALA A 319 -0.03 -9.81 4.58
C ALA A 319 0.61 -10.99 3.82
N ILE A 320 -0.19 -11.98 3.40
CA ILE A 320 0.28 -13.11 2.58
C ILE A 320 0.80 -12.60 1.24
N PHE A 321 0.05 -11.76 0.54
CA PHE A 321 0.46 -11.19 -0.74
C PHE A 321 1.79 -10.45 -0.65
N ARG A 322 1.98 -9.67 0.43
CA ARG A 322 3.22 -8.97 0.69
C ARG A 322 4.39 -9.93 0.89
N SER A 323 4.22 -10.94 1.75
CA SER A 323 5.25 -11.94 2.03
C SER A 323 5.58 -12.78 0.80
N ALA A 324 4.56 -13.22 0.06
CA ALA A 324 4.67 -13.97 -1.18
C ALA A 324 5.50 -13.20 -2.21
N TYR A 325 5.15 -11.94 -2.46
CA TYR A 325 5.88 -11.10 -3.40
C TYR A 325 7.32 -10.83 -2.94
N PHE A 326 7.52 -10.60 -1.63
CA PHE A 326 8.84 -10.35 -1.05
C PHE A 326 9.79 -11.55 -1.19
N PHE A 327 9.31 -12.76 -0.89
CA PHE A 327 10.11 -13.98 -1.06
C PHE A 327 10.24 -14.39 -2.53
N GLY A 328 9.35 -13.89 -3.39
CA GLY A 328 9.38 -14.11 -4.83
C GLY A 328 8.59 -15.33 -5.26
N ALA A 329 7.40 -15.56 -4.70
CA ALA A 329 6.38 -16.43 -5.30
C ALA A 329 5.95 -15.86 -6.66
N ASP A 330 5.64 -16.73 -7.61
CA ASP A 330 5.39 -16.32 -9.00
C ASP A 330 3.92 -15.97 -9.26
N ALA A 331 2.98 -16.64 -8.58
CA ALA A 331 1.56 -16.30 -8.61
C ALA A 331 0.85 -16.75 -7.33
N ILE A 332 -0.36 -16.22 -7.12
CA ILE A 332 -1.28 -16.67 -6.07
C ILE A 332 -2.52 -17.28 -6.72
N ILE A 333 -2.98 -18.40 -6.20
CA ILE A 333 -4.21 -19.08 -6.58
C ILE A 333 -5.24 -18.86 -5.50
N VAL A 334 -6.47 -18.51 -5.89
CA VAL A 334 -7.61 -18.39 -4.99
C VAL A 334 -8.82 -19.09 -5.62
N PRO A 335 -9.65 -19.79 -4.84
CA PRO A 335 -10.96 -20.20 -5.31
C PRO A 335 -11.83 -18.97 -5.62
N THR A 336 -12.74 -19.10 -6.59
CA THR A 336 -13.69 -18.02 -6.94
C THR A 336 -14.66 -17.69 -5.80
N HIS A 337 -14.86 -18.62 -4.86
CA HIS A 337 -15.76 -18.48 -3.72
C HIS A 337 -15.06 -18.74 -2.39
N GLY A 338 -15.55 -18.09 -1.32
CA GLY A 338 -15.11 -18.36 0.05
C GLY A 338 -13.78 -17.72 0.46
N THR A 339 -13.05 -17.09 -0.46
CA THR A 339 -11.83 -16.29 -0.16
C THR A 339 -12.16 -14.80 -0.19
N ALA A 340 -11.44 -14.01 0.61
CA ALA A 340 -11.58 -12.56 0.64
C ALA A 340 -11.39 -11.95 -0.76
N PRO A 341 -12.18 -10.93 -1.14
CA PRO A 341 -11.99 -10.27 -2.44
C PRO A 341 -10.71 -9.44 -2.45
N LEU A 342 -10.06 -9.40 -3.61
CA LEU A 342 -8.89 -8.54 -3.86
C LEU A 342 -9.32 -7.07 -4.09
N ASN A 343 -9.78 -6.43 -3.02
CA ASN A 343 -10.27 -5.06 -3.03
C ASN A 343 -9.16 -4.06 -2.63
N PRO A 344 -9.41 -2.73 -2.67
CA PRO A 344 -8.40 -1.73 -2.29
C PRO A 344 -7.87 -1.86 -0.86
N ILE A 345 -8.62 -2.46 0.06
CA ILE A 345 -8.18 -2.72 1.44
C ILE A 345 -7.08 -3.79 1.43
N ALA A 346 -7.28 -4.90 0.70
CA ALA A 346 -6.26 -5.93 0.53
C ALA A 346 -5.01 -5.38 -0.17
N VAL A 347 -5.19 -4.54 -1.21
CA VAL A 347 -4.07 -3.86 -1.90
C VAL A 347 -3.29 -2.98 -0.92
N LYS A 348 -3.99 -2.18 -0.10
CA LYS A 348 -3.37 -1.34 0.94
C LYS A 348 -2.58 -2.18 1.94
N ASN A 349 -3.18 -3.26 2.47
CA ASN A 349 -2.56 -4.14 3.46
C ASN A 349 -1.33 -4.86 2.90
N SER A 350 -1.32 -5.15 1.59
CA SER A 350 -0.17 -5.74 0.89
C SER A 350 0.98 -4.77 0.59
N ALA A 351 0.82 -3.48 0.94
CA ALA A 351 1.71 -2.40 0.51
C ALA A 351 1.89 -2.33 -1.02
N GLY A 352 0.83 -2.66 -1.78
CA GLY A 352 0.84 -2.65 -3.24
C GLY A 352 1.36 -3.94 -3.90
N ALA A 353 1.86 -4.93 -3.14
CA ALA A 353 2.33 -6.20 -3.70
C ALA A 353 1.27 -6.93 -4.54
N ALA A 354 -0.02 -6.79 -4.18
CA ALA A 354 -1.16 -7.30 -4.94
C ALA A 354 -1.26 -6.80 -6.38
N GLU A 355 -0.72 -5.62 -6.68
CA GLU A 355 -0.72 -5.10 -8.05
C GLU A 355 0.33 -5.83 -8.91
N HIS A 356 1.41 -6.36 -8.32
CA HIS A 356 2.51 -6.96 -9.07
C HIS A 356 2.43 -8.48 -9.20
N ILE A 357 1.83 -9.18 -8.25
CA ILE A 357 1.70 -10.65 -8.31
C ILE A 357 0.43 -11.05 -9.08
N PRO A 358 0.49 -11.94 -10.08
CA PRO A 358 -0.69 -12.43 -10.75
C PRO A 358 -1.53 -13.30 -9.82
N VAL A 359 -2.86 -13.16 -9.93
CA VAL A 359 -3.84 -13.89 -9.11
C VAL A 359 -4.74 -14.71 -10.01
N ILE A 360 -4.66 -16.03 -9.85
CA ILE A 360 -5.39 -17.03 -10.59
C ILE A 360 -6.63 -17.41 -9.78
N HIS A 361 -7.80 -17.30 -10.41
CA HIS A 361 -9.09 -17.70 -9.87
C HIS A 361 -9.45 -19.08 -10.42
N VAL A 362 -9.90 -19.96 -9.53
CA VAL A 362 -10.23 -21.35 -9.83
C VAL A 362 -11.68 -21.61 -9.45
N ASP A 363 -12.46 -22.09 -10.41
CA ASP A 363 -13.88 -22.42 -10.23
C ASP A 363 -14.09 -23.87 -9.76
N ASP A 364 -13.28 -24.81 -10.27
CA ASP A 364 -13.29 -26.22 -9.89
C ASP A 364 -11.90 -26.63 -9.39
N GLU A 365 -11.76 -26.76 -8.07
CA GLU A 365 -10.48 -27.03 -7.45
C GLU A 365 -9.97 -28.44 -7.76
N ARG A 366 -10.88 -29.42 -7.88
CA ARG A 366 -10.52 -30.83 -8.12
C ARG A 366 -9.96 -31.01 -9.51
N GLU A 367 -10.65 -30.45 -10.50
CA GLU A 367 -10.26 -30.55 -11.90
C GLU A 367 -8.97 -29.75 -12.16
N PHE A 368 -8.86 -28.55 -11.55
CA PHE A 368 -7.65 -27.74 -11.65
C PHE A 368 -6.42 -28.45 -11.09
N MET A 369 -6.54 -29.02 -9.88
CA MET A 369 -5.43 -29.75 -9.25
C MET A 369 -5.04 -30.95 -10.11
N LYS A 370 -6.01 -31.75 -10.56
CA LYS A 370 -5.76 -32.96 -11.35
C LYS A 370 -5.01 -32.65 -12.65
N GLN A 371 -5.54 -31.74 -13.47
CA GLN A 371 -4.89 -31.38 -14.73
C GLN A 371 -3.53 -30.72 -14.54
N SER A 372 -3.37 -29.90 -13.49
CA SER A 372 -2.07 -29.28 -13.19
C SER A 372 -1.05 -30.33 -12.76
N GLN A 373 -1.45 -31.35 -11.99
CA GLN A 373 -0.62 -32.50 -11.64
C GLN A 373 -0.23 -33.32 -12.89
N ASP A 374 -1.17 -33.56 -13.81
CA ASP A 374 -0.89 -34.21 -15.10
C ASP A 374 0.13 -33.41 -15.92
N ASN A 375 0.14 -32.07 -15.77
CA ASN A 375 1.14 -31.17 -16.36
C ASN A 375 2.45 -31.06 -15.55
N GLY A 376 2.64 -31.89 -14.52
CA GLY A 376 3.89 -32.03 -13.78
C GLY A 376 4.04 -31.12 -12.55
N TRP A 377 2.97 -30.44 -12.13
CA TRP A 377 2.96 -29.63 -10.91
C TRP A 377 2.83 -30.47 -9.65
N LEU A 378 3.56 -30.10 -8.59
CA LEU A 378 3.43 -30.71 -7.27
C LEU A 378 2.61 -29.84 -6.32
N PHE A 379 1.62 -30.44 -5.66
CA PHE A 379 0.78 -29.78 -4.66
C PHE A 379 1.18 -30.20 -3.24
N PHE A 380 1.46 -29.21 -2.40
CA PHE A 380 1.82 -29.38 -1.00
C PHE A 380 0.69 -28.85 -0.13
N ALA A 381 0.11 -29.69 0.73
CA ALA A 381 -0.88 -29.27 1.71
C ALA A 381 -0.20 -28.82 3.01
N ALA A 382 -0.38 -27.56 3.39
CA ALA A 382 0.01 -27.10 4.73
C ALA A 382 -1.00 -27.62 5.76
N VAL A 383 -0.51 -28.42 6.71
CA VAL A 383 -1.31 -29.04 7.77
C VAL A 383 -0.65 -28.80 9.13
N SER A 384 -1.45 -28.82 10.20
CA SER A 384 -0.90 -28.78 11.56
C SER A 384 -0.07 -30.04 11.83
N GLU A 385 0.89 -29.96 12.75
CA GLU A 385 1.73 -31.11 13.12
C GLU A 385 0.89 -32.31 13.62
N SER A 386 -0.15 -32.03 14.41
CA SER A 386 -1.10 -33.04 14.88
C SER A 386 -1.79 -33.75 13.72
N SER A 387 -2.29 -32.99 12.73
CA SER A 387 -2.94 -33.54 11.54
C SER A 387 -1.95 -34.24 10.61
N ALA A 388 -0.72 -33.72 10.50
CA ALA A 388 0.35 -34.33 9.72
C ALA A 388 0.66 -35.74 10.25
N SER A 389 0.76 -35.91 11.57
CA SER A 389 1.00 -37.22 12.19
C SER A 389 -0.11 -38.24 11.90
N THR A 390 -1.38 -37.81 11.89
CA THR A 390 -2.53 -38.66 11.56
C THR A 390 -2.57 -39.01 10.07
N LEU A 391 -2.31 -38.03 9.20
CA LEU A 391 -2.27 -38.24 7.75
C LEU A 391 -1.09 -39.13 7.33
N ARG A 392 0.08 -38.98 7.96
CA ARG A 392 1.24 -39.86 7.76
C ARG A 392 0.93 -41.30 8.17
N LYS A 393 0.26 -41.50 9.30
CA LYS A 393 -0.20 -42.83 9.75
C LYS A 393 -1.25 -43.45 8.83
N ALA A 394 -2.13 -42.63 8.24
CA ALA A 394 -3.16 -43.10 7.31
C ALA A 394 -2.61 -43.45 5.92
N LYS A 395 -1.41 -42.96 5.56
CA LYS A 395 -0.78 -43.13 4.24
C LYS A 395 0.42 -44.10 4.29
N ASP A 396 0.35 -45.10 5.17
CA ASP A 396 1.42 -46.00 5.63
C ASP A 396 2.55 -46.33 4.60
N LYS A 397 3.80 -46.24 5.08
CA LYS A 397 5.03 -46.93 4.62
C LYS A 397 5.92 -46.44 3.45
N LEU A 398 5.90 -45.19 2.97
CA LEU A 398 6.86 -44.79 1.91
C LEU A 398 7.56 -43.43 1.96
N LEU A 399 7.36 -42.57 2.97
CA LEU A 399 8.01 -41.25 2.95
C LEU A 399 8.50 -40.89 4.35
N ASP A 400 9.78 -41.16 4.60
CA ASP A 400 10.52 -40.84 5.82
C ASP A 400 10.68 -39.32 6.02
N GLU A 401 11.22 -38.97 7.19
CA GLU A 401 11.53 -37.64 7.74
C GLU A 401 12.34 -36.68 6.81
N GLU A 402 12.68 -37.11 5.60
CA GLU A 402 13.38 -36.33 4.57
C GLU A 402 12.51 -35.32 3.80
N GLU A 403 11.16 -35.39 3.87
CA GLU A 403 10.27 -34.46 3.12
C GLU A 403 10.57 -32.98 3.40
N ASP A 404 11.00 -32.70 4.63
CA ASP A 404 11.34 -31.38 5.13
C ASP A 404 12.60 -30.80 4.45
N THR A 405 13.55 -31.65 4.08
CA THR A 405 14.76 -31.25 3.32
C THR A 405 14.48 -31.23 1.82
N GLN A 406 13.51 -32.02 1.35
CA GLN A 406 13.08 -32.07 -0.05
C GLN A 406 12.33 -30.81 -0.46
N ALA A 407 11.46 -30.24 0.38
CA ALA A 407 10.70 -29.02 0.08
C ALA A 407 11.58 -27.87 -0.45
N SER A 408 12.75 -27.67 0.18
CA SER A 408 13.72 -26.63 -0.22
C SER A 408 14.42 -26.92 -1.55
N LYS A 409 14.46 -28.18 -2.01
CA LYS A 409 15.14 -28.59 -3.26
C LYS A 409 14.18 -28.92 -4.40
N VAL A 410 12.89 -29.10 -4.12
CA VAL A 410 11.85 -29.46 -5.09
C VAL A 410 11.84 -28.52 -6.29
N LEU A 411 11.99 -27.21 -6.04
CA LEU A 411 11.95 -26.19 -7.10
C LEU A 411 13.15 -26.24 -8.06
N LYS A 412 14.16 -27.07 -7.80
CA LYS A 412 15.22 -27.36 -8.78
C LYS A 412 14.74 -28.28 -9.90
N TYR A 413 13.71 -29.08 -9.64
CA TYR A 413 13.31 -30.17 -10.51
C TYR A 413 11.89 -30.04 -11.05
N ARG A 414 10.96 -29.47 -10.26
CA ARG A 414 9.55 -29.35 -10.64
C ARG A 414 8.89 -28.06 -10.11
N PRO A 415 7.87 -27.54 -10.81
CA PRO A 415 7.06 -26.45 -10.30
C PRO A 415 6.17 -26.94 -9.15
N ALA A 416 5.88 -26.06 -8.20
CA ALA A 416 5.12 -26.43 -7.00
C ALA A 416 4.06 -25.40 -6.61
N VAL A 417 3.00 -25.89 -5.99
CA VAL A 417 1.93 -25.11 -5.37
C VAL A 417 1.89 -25.47 -3.89
N LEU A 418 2.04 -24.48 -3.02
CA LEU A 418 1.81 -24.62 -1.59
C LEU A 418 0.39 -24.14 -1.25
N MET A 419 -0.42 -25.03 -0.70
CA MET A 419 -1.81 -24.76 -0.32
C MET A 419 -1.90 -24.41 1.16
N MET A 420 -2.50 -23.26 1.44
CA MET A 420 -2.78 -22.73 2.77
C MET A 420 -4.28 -22.70 2.99
N GLY A 421 -4.75 -23.26 4.09
CA GLY A 421 -6.16 -23.26 4.46
C GLY A 421 -6.55 -22.10 5.37
N ASN A 422 -7.82 -22.10 5.75
CA ASN A 422 -8.37 -21.19 6.75
C ASN A 422 -7.69 -21.38 8.12
N GLU A 423 -7.59 -20.32 8.93
CA GLU A 423 -6.94 -20.35 10.25
C GLU A 423 -7.58 -21.33 11.24
N GLY A 424 -8.89 -21.53 11.15
CA GLY A 424 -9.65 -22.42 12.04
C GLY A 424 -9.82 -23.83 11.49
N GLU A 425 -10.42 -23.93 10.30
CA GLU A 425 -10.76 -25.23 9.72
C GLU A 425 -9.62 -25.89 8.93
N GLY A 426 -8.58 -25.13 8.57
CA GLY A 426 -7.53 -25.59 7.67
C GLY A 426 -8.03 -25.82 6.24
N LEU A 427 -7.28 -26.64 5.50
CA LEU A 427 -7.60 -27.02 4.12
C LEU A 427 -8.80 -27.96 4.08
N ARG A 428 -9.62 -27.85 3.04
CA ARG A 428 -10.72 -28.80 2.83
C ARG A 428 -10.18 -30.25 2.68
N PRO A 429 -10.86 -31.27 3.23
CA PRO A 429 -10.38 -32.66 3.22
C PRO A 429 -10.07 -33.22 1.82
N HIS A 430 -10.82 -32.80 0.79
CA HIS A 430 -10.57 -33.25 -0.57
C HIS A 430 -9.25 -32.69 -1.14
N MET A 431 -8.91 -31.44 -0.83
CA MET A 431 -7.64 -30.83 -1.24
C MET A 431 -6.46 -31.51 -0.53
N GLN A 432 -6.60 -31.81 0.76
CA GLN A 432 -5.58 -32.54 1.52
C GLN A 432 -5.35 -33.95 0.93
N LYS A 433 -6.43 -34.66 0.56
CA LYS A 433 -6.35 -35.99 -0.06
C LYS A 433 -5.74 -35.97 -1.46
N GLN A 434 -5.99 -34.92 -2.24
CA GLN A 434 -5.49 -34.77 -3.60
C GLN A 434 -4.06 -34.22 -3.65
N ALA A 435 -3.57 -33.62 -2.56
CA ALA A 435 -2.20 -33.14 -2.44
C ALA A 435 -1.18 -34.28 -2.63
N ASP A 436 -0.11 -34.00 -3.35
CA ASP A 436 1.00 -34.94 -3.53
C ASP A 436 1.73 -35.20 -2.20
N ARG A 437 1.90 -34.12 -1.43
CA ARG A 437 2.74 -34.08 -0.21
C ARG A 437 2.10 -33.17 0.85
N THR A 438 2.49 -33.37 2.10
CA THR A 438 2.06 -32.53 3.23
C THR A 438 3.27 -31.82 3.83
N VAL A 439 3.08 -30.58 4.29
CA VAL A 439 4.10 -29.83 5.02
C VAL A 439 3.52 -29.27 6.32
N SER A 440 4.34 -29.23 7.36
CA SER A 440 3.99 -28.66 8.66
C SER A 440 5.09 -27.71 9.13
N ILE A 441 4.76 -26.90 10.15
CA ILE A 441 5.74 -26.09 10.88
C ILE A 441 5.86 -26.70 12.26
N SER A 442 7.05 -27.22 12.58
CA SER A 442 7.32 -27.77 13.90
C SER A 442 7.36 -26.66 14.94
N GLY A 443 6.55 -26.78 15.99
CA GLY A 443 6.57 -25.90 17.16
C GLY A 443 7.63 -26.33 18.18
N ALA A 444 7.95 -25.46 19.14
CA ALA A 444 8.95 -25.70 20.18
C ALA A 444 8.54 -26.75 21.24
N GLY A 445 7.43 -27.48 21.04
CA GLY A 445 7.06 -28.63 21.86
C GLY A 445 6.97 -28.34 23.36
N ALA A 446 6.17 -27.36 23.79
CA ALA A 446 5.74 -27.20 25.17
C ALA A 446 4.57 -26.21 25.24
N ASP A 447 3.51 -26.60 25.95
CA ASP A 447 2.24 -25.91 26.16
C ASP A 447 1.26 -25.80 24.97
N LYS A 448 0.09 -26.42 25.16
CA LYS A 448 -1.13 -26.33 24.32
C LYS A 448 -1.84 -24.97 24.45
N LEU A 449 -1.09 -23.88 24.65
CA LEU A 449 -1.69 -22.56 24.79
C LEU A 449 -2.00 -21.93 23.43
N VAL A 450 -1.21 -22.28 22.41
CA VAL A 450 -1.36 -21.80 21.03
C VAL A 450 -1.33 -22.99 20.09
N ASP A 451 -2.51 -23.40 19.62
CA ASP A 451 -2.69 -24.59 18.80
C ASP A 451 -2.30 -24.38 17.31
N SER A 452 -2.17 -23.12 16.87
CA SER A 452 -1.86 -22.77 15.49
C SER A 452 -1.26 -21.38 15.33
N LEU A 453 -0.48 -21.19 14.26
CA LEU A 453 -0.01 -19.87 13.83
C LEU A 453 -1.07 -19.18 12.96
N ASN A 454 -1.09 -17.85 12.98
CA ASN A 454 -1.85 -17.08 12.00
C ASN A 454 -1.43 -17.50 10.57
N VAL A 455 -2.41 -17.70 9.67
CA VAL A 455 -2.17 -18.19 8.30
C VAL A 455 -1.15 -17.34 7.53
N SER A 456 -1.11 -16.02 7.76
CA SER A 456 -0.17 -15.13 7.09
C SER A 456 1.28 -15.36 7.53
N VAL A 457 1.48 -15.68 8.80
CA VAL A 457 2.79 -16.04 9.36
C VAL A 457 3.21 -17.43 8.87
N ALA A 458 2.29 -18.40 8.92
CA ALA A 458 2.55 -19.75 8.44
C ALA A 458 2.90 -19.77 6.94
N ALA A 459 2.14 -19.04 6.12
CA ALA A 459 2.40 -18.90 4.68
C ALA A 459 3.77 -18.27 4.42
N ALA A 460 4.15 -17.24 5.20
CA ALA A 460 5.45 -16.60 5.07
C ALA A 460 6.61 -17.57 5.39
N LEU A 461 6.54 -18.29 6.51
CA LEU A 461 7.57 -19.25 6.94
C LEU A 461 7.72 -20.40 5.94
N LEU A 462 6.61 -20.98 5.49
CA LEU A 462 6.64 -22.06 4.51
C LEU A 462 7.12 -21.55 3.15
N ALA A 463 6.62 -20.42 2.64
CA ALA A 463 7.10 -19.86 1.39
C ALA A 463 8.61 -19.56 1.43
N GLN A 464 9.11 -19.00 2.55
CA GLN A 464 10.54 -18.78 2.76
C GLN A 464 11.34 -20.09 2.70
N ARG A 465 10.82 -21.18 3.28
CA ARG A 465 11.48 -22.50 3.23
C ARG A 465 11.69 -22.98 1.80
N PHE A 466 10.67 -22.85 0.94
CA PHE A 466 10.76 -23.23 -0.48
C PHE A 466 11.68 -22.31 -1.28
N LEU A 467 11.66 -21.00 -0.99
CA LEU A 467 12.30 -20.00 -1.84
C LEU A 467 13.71 -19.61 -1.40
N SER A 468 14.05 -19.75 -0.11
CA SER A 468 15.33 -19.30 0.47
C SER A 468 16.58 -19.81 -0.24
N PRO A 469 16.65 -21.06 -0.78
CA PRO A 469 17.83 -21.54 -1.50
C PRO A 469 18.09 -20.80 -2.82
N TYR A 470 17.09 -20.06 -3.32
CA TYR A 470 17.11 -19.38 -4.61
C TYR A 470 17.08 -17.84 -4.46
N THR A 471 16.96 -17.34 -3.23
CA THR A 471 17.00 -15.92 -2.92
C THR A 471 18.44 -15.46 -2.67
N SER A 472 19.15 -15.13 -3.76
CA SER A 472 20.40 -14.34 -3.73
C SER A 472 20.16 -13.00 -4.39
#